data_AF-A0A9W6W694-F1
#
_entry.id   AF-A0A9W6W694-F1
#
_cell.length_a   1.000
_cell.length_b   1.000
_cell.length_c   1.000
_cell.angle_alpha   90.00
_cell.angle_beta   90.00
_cell.angle_gamma   90.00
#
_symmetry.space_group_name_H-M   'P 1'
#
loop_
_entity.id
_entity.type
_entity.pdbx_description
1 polymer ?
#
loop_
_entity_poly.entity_id
_entity_poly.type
_entity_poly.pdbx_seq_one_letter_code
_entity_poly.pdbx_strand_id
1 'polypeptide(L)'
;MTRKVVGNLILGQAVLYVGLLMCVALKPDGLGANDGISYYGIFRQTVVPYAIAILGPGYFIWTALRSAAPFAPAPVYVRRMANWLAVFSVLVVLTPYSANLVFDWVHTLAGTFLFVLQLVLGLRLLGWSGGDGWTAGLLLAQFVSGVFCAVYVLPKHGFLLQGQVAFQVAFGALLVRTMRLFVPQTIAQTT
;
A
#
# COMPACT_ATOMS: atom_id res chain seq x y z
N MET A 1 -20.11 9.53 6.68
CA MET A 1 -19.35 8.27 6.69
C MET A 1 -18.12 8.33 5.78
N THR A 2 -18.27 8.85 4.56
CA THR A 2 -17.17 9.06 3.59
C THR A 2 -15.96 9.78 4.18
N ARG A 3 -16.18 10.84 4.97
CA ARG A 3 -15.10 11.58 5.64
C ARG A 3 -14.20 10.69 6.52
N LYS A 4 -14.78 9.71 7.22
CA LYS A 4 -14.01 8.77 8.06
C LYS A 4 -13.22 7.77 7.20
N VAL A 5 -13.86 7.18 6.18
CA VAL A 5 -13.20 6.24 5.25
C VAL A 5 -12.03 6.91 4.52
N VAL A 6 -12.29 8.06 3.89
CA VAL A 6 -11.28 8.83 3.17
C VAL A 6 -10.21 9.37 4.12
N GLY A 7 -10.61 9.83 5.31
CA GLY A 7 -9.68 10.27 6.35
C GLY A 7 -8.69 9.17 6.74
N ASN A 8 -9.15 7.94 6.95
CA ASN A 8 -8.28 6.80 7.23
C ASN A 8 -7.34 6.52 6.04
N LEU A 9 -7.81 6.54 4.80
CA LEU A 9 -6.94 6.32 3.63
C LEU A 9 -5.86 7.40 3.47
N ILE A 10 -6.19 8.66 3.77
CA ILE A 10 -5.22 9.76 3.76
C ILE A 10 -4.23 9.59 4.91
N LEU A 11 -4.70 9.24 6.11
CA LEU A 11 -3.85 9.01 7.27
C LEU A 11 -2.91 7.82 7.05
N GLY A 12 -3.39 6.74 6.42
CA GLY A 12 -2.55 5.61 6.01
C GLY A 12 -1.42 6.05 5.09
N GLN A 13 -1.71 6.84 4.05
CA GLN A 13 -0.68 7.38 3.17
C GLN A 13 0.29 8.32 3.91
N ALA A 14 -0.22 9.20 4.76
CA ALA A 14 0.61 10.11 5.56
C ALA A 14 1.58 9.31 6.46
N VAL A 15 1.09 8.26 7.13
CA VAL A 15 1.94 7.40 7.98
C VAL A 15 3.01 6.67 7.17
N LEU A 16 2.68 6.14 5.98
CA LEU A 16 3.67 5.55 5.08
C LEU A 16 4.77 6.54 4.75
N TYR A 17 4.42 7.71 4.21
CA TYR A 17 5.40 8.64 3.68
C TYR A 17 6.19 9.36 4.77
N VAL A 18 5.55 9.74 5.88
CA VAL A 18 6.27 10.33 7.01
C VAL A 18 7.22 9.32 7.63
N GLY A 19 6.78 8.07 7.85
CA GLY A 19 7.65 7.02 8.37
C GLY A 19 8.81 6.72 7.43
N LEU A 20 8.57 6.65 6.12
CA LEU A 20 9.63 6.46 5.12
C LEU A 20 10.60 7.65 5.06
N LEU A 21 10.10 8.89 5.15
CA LEU A 21 10.95 10.08 5.21
C LEU A 21 11.83 10.10 6.46
N MET A 22 11.30 9.67 7.62
CA MET A 22 12.10 9.48 8.82
C MET A 22 13.20 8.44 8.60
N CYS A 23 12.88 7.31 7.98
CA CYS A 23 13.86 6.28 7.63
C CYS A 23 14.97 6.83 6.72
N VAL A 24 14.60 7.58 5.66
CA VAL A 24 15.55 8.21 4.73
C VAL A 24 16.43 9.23 5.46
N ALA A 25 15.86 10.06 6.33
CA ALA A 25 16.62 11.06 7.09
C ALA A 25 17.64 10.42 8.04
N LEU A 26 17.30 9.28 8.64
CA LEU A 26 18.17 8.53 9.55
C LEU A 26 19.21 7.68 8.81
N LYS A 27 18.89 7.19 7.61
CA LYS A 27 19.76 6.30 6.81
C LYS A 27 19.66 6.60 5.31
N PRO A 28 20.23 7.71 4.81
CA PRO A 28 20.05 8.16 3.43
C PRO A 28 20.61 7.20 2.38
N ASP A 29 21.56 6.33 2.74
CA ASP A 29 22.13 5.29 1.87
C ASP A 29 21.06 4.38 1.25
N GLY A 30 19.90 4.23 1.92
CA GLY A 30 18.77 3.46 1.40
C GLY A 30 18.17 4.00 0.11
N LEU A 31 18.44 5.27 -0.27
CA LEU A 31 18.03 5.83 -1.56
C LEU A 31 18.82 5.24 -2.74
N GLY A 32 20.06 4.80 -2.49
CA GLY A 32 20.92 4.16 -3.49
C GLY A 32 20.94 2.64 -3.40
N ALA A 33 20.40 2.07 -2.31
CA ALA A 33 20.26 0.63 -2.14
C ALA A 33 19.10 0.08 -2.98
N ASN A 34 19.30 -1.04 -3.66
CA ASN A 34 18.25 -1.69 -4.45
C ASN A 34 17.41 -2.70 -3.65
N ASP A 35 17.26 -2.47 -2.35
CA ASP A 35 16.51 -3.33 -1.42
C ASP A 35 15.09 -2.81 -1.15
N GLY A 36 14.72 -1.69 -1.79
CA GLY A 36 13.42 -1.05 -1.64
C GLY A 36 13.18 -0.47 -0.24
N ILE A 37 11.92 -0.33 0.14
CA ILE A 37 11.50 0.15 1.47
C ILE A 37 12.01 -0.79 2.58
N SER A 38 12.15 -2.07 2.27
CA SER A 38 12.56 -3.12 3.22
C SER A 38 13.99 -2.91 3.75
N TYR A 39 14.85 -2.22 3.01
CA TYR A 39 16.20 -1.82 3.46
C TYR A 39 16.20 -1.25 4.88
N TYR A 40 15.23 -0.37 5.16
CA TYR A 40 15.13 0.32 6.43
C TYR A 40 14.70 -0.59 7.59
N GLY A 41 14.21 -1.80 7.32
CA GLY A 41 13.89 -2.81 8.33
C GLY A 41 15.10 -3.48 8.96
N ILE A 42 16.30 -3.35 8.37
CA ILE A 42 17.52 -4.01 8.87
C ILE A 42 18.12 -3.27 10.07
N PHE A 43 18.09 -1.93 10.06
CA PHE A 43 18.89 -1.12 10.98
C PHE A 43 18.12 -0.77 12.24
N ARG A 44 18.77 -0.87 13.41
CA ARG A 44 18.17 -0.49 14.71
C ARG A 44 17.62 0.93 14.74
N GLN A 45 18.24 1.85 14.01
CA GLN A 45 17.83 3.25 13.93
C GLN A 45 16.52 3.44 13.14
N THR A 46 16.26 2.59 12.15
CA THR A 46 15.15 2.75 11.22
C THR A 46 14.07 1.68 11.34
N VAL A 47 14.30 0.61 12.10
CA VAL A 47 13.35 -0.52 12.23
C VAL A 47 11.99 -0.08 12.79
N VAL A 48 11.97 0.85 13.74
CA VAL A 48 10.72 1.38 14.32
C VAL A 48 9.95 2.24 13.31
N PRO A 49 10.52 3.30 12.71
CA PRO A 49 9.79 4.07 11.69
C PRO A 49 9.43 3.23 10.45
N TYR A 50 10.25 2.23 10.09
CA TYR A 50 9.92 1.25 9.05
C TYR A 50 8.68 0.43 9.41
N ALA A 51 8.64 -0.17 10.60
CA ALA A 51 7.50 -0.96 11.03
C ALA A 51 6.22 -0.12 11.07
N ILE A 52 6.29 1.13 11.53
CA ILE A 52 5.17 2.07 11.50
C ILE A 52 4.75 2.38 10.06
N ALA A 53 5.71 2.63 9.16
CA ALA A 53 5.45 2.93 7.76
C ALA A 53 4.79 1.77 7.00
N ILE A 54 4.99 0.52 7.41
CA ILE A 54 4.35 -0.66 6.78
C ILE A 54 3.04 -1.04 7.49
N LEU A 55 3.04 -1.14 8.82
CA LEU A 55 1.87 -1.57 9.60
C LEU A 55 0.78 -0.51 9.66
N GLY A 56 1.17 0.77 9.74
CA GLY A 56 0.24 1.90 9.83
C GLY A 56 -0.72 1.96 8.66
N PRO A 57 -0.24 2.01 7.40
CA PRO A 57 -1.12 1.96 6.23
C PRO A 57 -1.94 0.68 6.18
N GLY A 58 -1.37 -0.48 6.55
CA GLY A 58 -2.10 -1.75 6.66
C GLY A 58 -3.32 -1.63 7.58
N TYR A 59 -3.14 -1.05 8.77
CA TYR A 59 -4.23 -0.80 9.73
C TYR A 59 -5.27 0.20 9.21
N PHE A 60 -4.82 1.34 8.68
CA PHE A 60 -5.75 2.38 8.21
C PHE A 60 -6.51 1.97 6.95
N ILE A 61 -5.89 1.24 6.02
CA ILE A 61 -6.57 0.66 4.86
C ILE A 61 -7.55 -0.42 5.31
N TRP A 62 -7.16 -1.27 6.27
CA TRP A 62 -8.05 -2.30 6.82
C TRP A 62 -9.32 -1.69 7.43
N THR A 63 -9.18 -0.68 8.28
CA THR A 63 -10.33 0.02 8.89
C THR A 63 -11.19 0.74 7.84
N ALA A 64 -10.57 1.41 6.86
CA ALA A 64 -11.25 2.12 5.79
C ALA A 64 -12.07 1.16 4.91
N LEU A 65 -11.45 0.09 4.41
CA LEU A 65 -12.10 -0.89 3.53
C LEU A 65 -13.20 -1.65 4.25
N ARG A 66 -13.03 -2.05 5.51
CA ARG A 66 -14.11 -2.72 6.27
C ARG A 66 -15.30 -1.82 6.52
N SER A 67 -15.04 -0.53 6.73
CA SER A 67 -16.08 0.49 6.90
C SER A 67 -16.79 0.80 5.58
N ALA A 68 -16.06 0.79 4.46
CA ALA A 68 -16.63 1.01 3.12
C ALA A 68 -17.35 -0.23 2.56
N ALA A 69 -17.00 -1.44 3.01
CA ALA A 69 -17.49 -2.70 2.46
C ALA A 69 -19.02 -2.78 2.30
N PRO A 70 -19.88 -2.32 3.25
CA PRO A 70 -21.34 -2.38 3.08
C PRO A 70 -21.87 -1.62 1.86
N PHE A 71 -21.11 -0.66 1.32
CA PHE A 71 -21.50 0.17 0.17
C PHE A 71 -20.83 -0.27 -1.13
N ALA A 72 -19.91 -1.23 -1.08
CA ALA A 72 -19.26 -1.75 -2.27
C ALA A 72 -20.15 -2.80 -2.97
N PRO A 73 -20.06 -2.94 -4.30
CA PRO A 73 -20.80 -3.98 -5.03
C PRO A 73 -20.52 -5.42 -4.57
N ALA A 74 -19.36 -5.67 -3.94
CA ALA A 74 -19.02 -6.96 -3.36
C ALA A 74 -18.46 -6.81 -1.92
N PRO A 75 -19.32 -6.68 -0.90
CA PRO A 75 -18.91 -6.40 0.48
C PRO A 75 -17.97 -7.46 1.07
N VAL A 76 -18.27 -8.75 0.86
CA VAL A 76 -17.46 -9.87 1.38
C VAL A 76 -16.06 -9.85 0.79
N TYR A 77 -15.96 -9.57 -0.51
CA TYR A 77 -14.68 -9.45 -1.20
C TYR A 77 -13.84 -8.31 -0.63
N VAL A 78 -14.41 -7.12 -0.45
CA VAL A 78 -13.68 -5.96 0.12
C VAL A 78 -13.17 -6.25 1.53
N ARG A 79 -13.98 -6.91 2.38
CA ARG A 79 -13.54 -7.32 3.73
C ARG A 79 -12.39 -8.33 3.67
N ARG A 80 -12.44 -9.30 2.75
CA ARG A 80 -11.35 -10.29 2.57
C ARG A 80 -10.08 -9.62 2.08
N MET A 81 -10.16 -8.72 1.10
CA MET A 81 -9.00 -7.94 0.64
C MET A 81 -8.40 -7.12 1.78
N ALA A 82 -9.23 -6.43 2.57
CA ALA A 82 -8.77 -5.70 3.75
C ALA A 82 -7.97 -6.59 4.71
N ASN A 83 -8.48 -7.79 5.03
CA ASN A 83 -7.79 -8.72 5.91
C ASN A 83 -6.46 -9.20 5.32
N TRP A 84 -6.44 -9.59 4.04
CA TRP A 84 -5.22 -10.08 3.40
C TRP A 84 -4.14 -9.00 3.27
N LEU A 85 -4.52 -7.77 2.90
CA LEU A 85 -3.57 -6.65 2.87
C LEU A 85 -2.95 -6.40 4.24
N ALA A 86 -3.75 -6.44 5.31
CA ALA A 86 -3.24 -6.29 6.68
C ALA A 86 -2.31 -7.45 7.08
N VAL A 87 -2.70 -8.69 6.79
CA VAL A 87 -1.89 -9.90 7.08
C VAL A 87 -0.54 -9.84 6.37
N PHE A 88 -0.51 -9.53 5.07
CA PHE A 88 0.75 -9.45 4.33
C PHE A 88 1.60 -8.25 4.76
N SER A 89 0.99 -7.13 5.18
CA SER A 89 1.73 -6.01 5.78
C SER A 89 2.44 -6.43 7.08
N VAL A 90 1.75 -7.21 7.93
CA VAL A 90 2.36 -7.79 9.14
C VAL A 90 3.47 -8.77 8.77
N LEU A 91 3.22 -9.66 7.82
CA LEU A 91 4.19 -10.68 7.41
C LEU A 91 5.50 -10.04 6.94
N VAL A 92 5.43 -9.01 6.07
CA VAL A 92 6.61 -8.25 5.58
C VAL A 92 7.44 -7.63 6.72
N VAL A 93 6.83 -7.22 7.83
CA VAL A 93 7.58 -6.68 8.98
C VAL A 93 8.19 -7.80 9.82
N LEU A 94 7.49 -8.92 9.96
CA LEU A 94 7.92 -10.05 10.77
C LEU A 94 8.94 -10.96 10.08
N THR A 95 9.19 -10.75 8.78
CA THR A 95 10.12 -11.54 7.98
C THR A 95 11.34 -10.71 7.59
N PRO A 96 12.26 -10.36 8.50
CA PRO A 96 13.46 -9.61 8.12
C PRO A 96 14.29 -10.37 7.08
N TYR A 97 14.29 -9.88 5.85
CA TYR A 97 14.93 -10.56 4.71
C TYR A 97 16.44 -10.78 4.90
N SER A 98 17.10 -9.94 5.71
CA SER A 98 18.53 -10.05 6.01
C SER A 98 18.88 -11.16 7.00
N ALA A 99 17.91 -11.87 7.59
CA ALA A 99 18.17 -12.87 8.63
C ALA A 99 18.77 -14.17 8.08
N ASN A 100 18.18 -14.72 7.01
CA ASN A 100 18.66 -15.90 6.27
C ASN A 100 17.83 -16.09 5.00
N LEU A 101 18.24 -17.05 4.16
CA LEU A 101 17.60 -17.35 2.87
C LEU A 101 16.09 -17.65 2.98
N VAL A 102 15.65 -18.36 4.03
CA VAL A 102 14.22 -18.69 4.19
C VAL A 102 13.42 -17.42 4.46
N PHE A 103 13.91 -16.58 5.37
CA PHE A 103 13.27 -15.29 5.68
C PHE A 103 13.25 -14.35 4.47
N ASP A 104 14.32 -14.33 3.68
CA ASP A 104 14.40 -13.56 2.43
C ASP A 104 13.32 -13.98 1.42
N TRP A 105 13.17 -15.29 1.17
CA TRP A 105 12.12 -15.81 0.31
C TRP A 105 10.71 -15.51 0.82
N VAL A 106 10.45 -15.73 2.11
CA VAL A 106 9.13 -15.46 2.69
C VAL A 106 8.80 -13.97 2.61
N HIS A 107 9.76 -13.09 2.90
CA HIS A 107 9.62 -11.65 2.78
C HIS A 107 9.29 -11.22 1.36
N THR A 108 10.08 -11.70 0.40
CA THR A 108 9.92 -11.37 -1.02
C THR A 108 8.57 -11.85 -1.55
N LEU A 109 8.15 -13.07 -1.19
CA LEU A 109 6.83 -13.59 -1.56
C LEU A 109 5.71 -12.79 -0.87
N ALA A 110 5.83 -12.47 0.41
CA ALA A 110 4.85 -11.68 1.15
C ALA A 110 4.65 -10.29 0.52
N GLY A 111 5.74 -9.60 0.20
CA GLY A 111 5.71 -8.32 -0.50
C GLY A 111 5.11 -8.45 -1.91
N THR A 112 5.46 -9.50 -2.64
CA THR A 112 4.90 -9.77 -3.98
C THR A 112 3.39 -10.00 -3.92
N PHE A 113 2.91 -10.83 -3.00
CA PHE A 113 1.47 -11.06 -2.80
C PHE A 113 0.76 -9.78 -2.37
N LEU A 114 1.37 -8.95 -1.52
CA LEU A 114 0.81 -7.66 -1.14
C LEU A 114 0.58 -6.78 -2.39
N PHE A 115 1.58 -6.65 -3.27
CA PHE A 115 1.47 -5.87 -4.51
C PHE A 115 0.42 -6.44 -5.47
N VAL A 116 0.40 -7.76 -5.65
CA VAL A 116 -0.60 -8.44 -6.49
C VAL A 116 -2.01 -8.20 -5.96
N LEU A 117 -2.24 -8.33 -4.64
CA LEU A 117 -3.54 -8.04 -4.03
C LEU A 117 -3.96 -6.58 -4.25
N GLN A 118 -3.02 -5.64 -4.14
CA GLN A 118 -3.28 -4.22 -4.41
C GLN A 118 -3.67 -3.98 -5.89
N LEU A 119 -3.03 -4.66 -6.85
CA LEU A 119 -3.41 -4.61 -8.27
C LEU A 119 -4.77 -5.25 -8.55
N VAL A 120 -5.03 -6.44 -7.99
CA VAL A 120 -6.30 -7.14 -8.16
C VAL A 120 -7.45 -6.31 -7.58
N LEU A 121 -7.25 -5.70 -6.41
CA LEU A 121 -8.21 -4.77 -5.84
C LEU A 121 -8.39 -3.55 -6.77
N GLY A 122 -7.30 -2.96 -7.26
CA GLY A 122 -7.36 -1.81 -8.17
C GLY A 122 -8.16 -2.09 -9.45
N LEU A 123 -7.95 -3.26 -10.06
CA LEU A 123 -8.71 -3.70 -11.23
C LEU A 123 -10.21 -3.84 -10.92
N ARG A 124 -10.57 -4.39 -9.75
CA ARG A 124 -11.96 -4.48 -9.32
C ARG A 124 -12.59 -3.12 -9.09
N LEU A 125 -11.84 -2.18 -8.51
CA LEU A 125 -12.31 -0.81 -8.28
C LEU A 125 -12.57 -0.08 -9.60
N LEU A 126 -11.73 -0.29 -10.63
CA LEU A 126 -11.97 0.23 -11.98
C LEU A 126 -13.27 -0.32 -12.59
N GLY A 127 -13.50 -1.63 -12.47
CA GLY A 127 -14.73 -2.24 -12.94
C GLY A 127 -15.97 -1.66 -12.25
N TRP A 128 -15.89 -1.38 -10.94
CA TRP A 128 -17.01 -0.81 -10.18
C TRP A 128 -17.19 0.70 -10.38
N SER A 129 -16.16 1.43 -10.80
CA SER A 129 -16.28 2.86 -11.12
C SER A 129 -16.84 3.12 -12.53
N GLY A 130 -17.16 2.06 -13.28
CA GLY A 130 -17.65 2.17 -14.66
C GLY A 130 -16.54 2.40 -15.69
N GLY A 131 -15.27 2.15 -15.33
CA GLY A 131 -14.16 2.23 -16.29
C GLY A 131 -13.69 3.65 -16.62
N ASP A 132 -13.90 4.63 -15.74
CA ASP A 132 -13.52 6.02 -16.01
C ASP A 132 -12.01 6.21 -16.22
N GLY A 133 -11.64 7.11 -17.14
CA GLY A 133 -10.26 7.29 -17.59
C GLY A 133 -9.27 7.68 -16.48
N TRP A 134 -9.71 8.39 -15.44
CA TRP A 134 -8.86 8.73 -14.30
C TRP A 134 -8.52 7.50 -13.44
N THR A 135 -9.51 6.67 -13.14
CA THR A 135 -9.30 5.41 -12.41
C THR A 135 -8.43 4.45 -13.24
N ALA A 136 -8.64 4.41 -14.57
CA ALA A 136 -7.79 3.64 -15.48
C ALA A 136 -6.34 4.16 -15.50
N GLY A 137 -6.13 5.47 -15.55
CA GLY A 137 -4.81 6.08 -15.50
C GLY A 137 -4.05 5.80 -14.19
N LEU A 138 -4.75 5.85 -13.05
CA LEU A 138 -4.16 5.49 -11.75
C LEU A 138 -3.80 4.00 -11.69
N LEU A 139 -4.66 3.11 -12.19
CA LEU A 139 -4.36 1.68 -12.27
C LEU A 139 -3.18 1.40 -13.21
N LEU A 140 -3.09 2.11 -14.34
CA LEU A 140 -1.96 2.00 -15.26
C LEU A 140 -0.66 2.45 -14.61
N ALA A 141 -0.67 3.59 -13.90
CA ALA A 141 0.49 4.08 -13.16
C ALA A 141 0.92 3.07 -12.07
N GLN A 142 -0.04 2.48 -11.35
CA GLN A 142 0.20 1.42 -10.38
C GLN A 142 0.82 0.18 -11.06
N PHE A 143 0.26 -0.27 -12.18
CA PHE A 143 0.74 -1.43 -12.93
C PHE A 143 2.17 -1.23 -13.46
N VAL A 144 2.45 -0.10 -14.12
CA VAL A 144 3.79 0.23 -14.62
C VAL A 144 4.81 0.28 -13.47
N SER A 145 4.45 0.90 -12.35
CA SER A 145 5.31 0.91 -11.16
C SER A 145 5.53 -0.50 -10.59
N GLY A 146 4.53 -1.38 -10.67
CA GLY A 146 4.62 -2.77 -10.24
C GLY A 146 5.52 -3.61 -11.13
N VAL A 147 5.42 -3.43 -12.45
CA VAL A 147 6.35 -4.03 -13.42
C VAL A 147 7.77 -3.55 -13.16
N PHE A 148 7.94 -2.26 -12.91
CA PHE A 148 9.23 -1.69 -12.55
C PHE A 148 9.81 -2.32 -11.28
N CYS A 149 9.00 -2.52 -10.23
CA CYS A 149 9.41 -3.26 -9.03
C CYS A 149 9.82 -4.71 -9.36
N ALA A 150 9.04 -5.42 -10.16
CA ALA A 150 9.32 -6.81 -10.54
C ALA A 150 10.64 -6.94 -11.33
N VAL A 151 10.97 -5.95 -12.16
CA VAL A 151 12.25 -5.91 -12.88
C VAL A 151 13.41 -5.68 -11.92
N TYR A 152 13.25 -4.75 -10.96
CA TYR A 152 14.33 -4.35 -10.05
C TYR A 152 14.43 -5.18 -8.75
N VAL A 153 13.59 -6.19 -8.53
CA VAL A 153 13.67 -7.02 -7.31
C VAL A 153 14.85 -8.00 -7.31
N LEU A 154 15.35 -8.40 -8.48
CA LEU A 154 16.45 -9.37 -8.62
C LEU A 154 17.85 -8.73 -8.79
N PRO A 155 18.01 -7.62 -9.54
CA PRO A 155 19.30 -6.97 -9.71
C PRO A 155 19.88 -6.43 -8.40
N LYS A 156 21.21 -6.33 -8.30
CA LYS A 156 21.89 -5.72 -7.13
C LYS A 156 21.76 -4.20 -7.06
N HIS A 157 21.54 -3.56 -8.20
CA HIS A 157 21.43 -2.11 -8.34
C HIS A 157 20.18 -1.77 -9.14
N GLY A 158 19.53 -0.66 -8.81
CA GLY A 158 18.27 -0.32 -9.44
C GLY A 158 17.47 0.71 -8.67
N PHE A 159 16.20 0.79 -9.03
CA PHE A 159 15.28 1.82 -8.55
C PHE A 159 14.07 1.19 -7.82
N LEU A 160 14.30 0.09 -7.10
CA LEU A 160 13.22 -0.65 -6.44
C LEU A 160 12.43 0.23 -5.45
N LEU A 161 13.12 1.08 -4.67
CA LEU A 161 12.47 2.00 -3.72
C LEU A 161 11.52 2.98 -4.45
N GLN A 162 11.99 3.59 -5.53
CA GLN A 162 11.26 4.57 -6.32
C GLN A 162 10.02 3.92 -6.96
N GLY A 163 10.18 2.70 -7.49
CA GLY A 163 9.06 1.89 -8.00
C GLY A 163 8.03 1.60 -6.94
N GLN A 164 8.45 1.18 -5.75
CA GLN A 164 7.55 0.86 -4.64
C GLN A 164 6.79 2.11 -4.16
N VAL A 165 7.47 3.25 -4.03
CA VAL A 165 6.84 4.52 -3.66
C VAL A 165 5.81 4.94 -4.72
N ALA A 166 6.17 4.93 -6.01
CA ALA A 166 5.25 5.28 -7.09
C ALA A 166 4.02 4.36 -7.11
N PHE A 167 4.23 3.06 -6.88
CA PHE A 167 3.14 2.08 -6.76
C PHE A 167 2.18 2.46 -5.61
N GLN A 168 2.71 2.74 -4.42
CA GLN A 168 1.89 3.06 -3.26
C GLN A 168 1.13 4.39 -3.42
N VAL A 169 1.73 5.39 -4.09
CA VAL A 169 1.05 6.65 -4.44
C VAL A 169 -0.13 6.38 -5.36
N ALA A 170 0.08 5.63 -6.44
CA ALA A 170 -0.97 5.32 -7.40
C ALA A 170 -2.11 4.51 -6.74
N PHE A 171 -1.78 3.50 -5.94
CA PHE A 171 -2.75 2.69 -5.21
C PHE A 171 -3.54 3.51 -4.17
N GLY A 172 -2.86 4.35 -3.38
CA GLY A 172 -3.49 5.21 -2.40
C GLY A 172 -4.47 6.21 -3.03
N ALA A 173 -4.07 6.84 -4.14
CA ALA A 173 -4.92 7.74 -4.91
C ALA A 173 -6.14 7.00 -5.51
N LEU A 174 -5.94 5.80 -6.03
CA LEU A 174 -7.01 4.94 -6.57
C LEU A 174 -8.06 4.61 -5.50
N LEU A 175 -7.61 4.21 -4.29
CA LEU A 175 -8.50 3.96 -3.15
C LEU A 175 -9.28 5.20 -2.75
N VAL A 176 -8.61 6.36 -2.58
CA VAL A 176 -9.27 7.60 -2.16
C VAL A 176 -10.33 8.02 -3.18
N ARG A 177 -10.01 7.99 -4.47
CA ARG A 177 -10.94 8.34 -5.55
C ARG A 177 -12.17 7.44 -5.53
N THR A 178 -11.96 6.13 -5.55
CA THR A 178 -13.04 5.15 -5.69
C THR A 178 -13.93 5.10 -4.44
N MET A 179 -13.36 5.23 -3.23
CA MET A 179 -14.17 5.31 -2.00
C MET A 179 -15.03 6.57 -1.93
N ARG A 180 -14.63 7.68 -2.57
CA ARG A 180 -15.49 8.88 -2.67
C ARG A 180 -16.71 8.67 -3.56
N LEU A 181 -16.62 7.76 -4.54
CA LEU A 181 -17.72 7.40 -5.43
C LEU A 181 -18.68 6.42 -4.75
N PHE A 182 -18.16 5.45 -3.99
CA PHE A 182 -18.97 4.36 -3.43
C PHE A 182 -19.60 4.68 -2.07
N VAL A 183 -18.95 5.50 -1.23
CA VAL A 183 -19.45 5.75 0.14
C VAL A 183 -20.36 6.99 0.15
N PRO A 184 -21.63 6.86 0.59
CA PRO A 184 -22.58 7.96 0.63
C PRO A 184 -22.05 9.16 1.43
N GLN A 185 -22.07 10.33 0.80
CA GLN A 185 -21.77 11.58 1.48
C GLN A 185 -22.83 11.81 2.56
N THR A 186 -22.39 12.11 3.78
CA THR A 186 -23.33 12.58 4.80
C THR A 186 -23.75 13.97 4.37
N ILE A 187 -24.95 14.11 3.81
CA ILE A 187 -25.57 15.41 3.61
C ILE A 187 -25.74 15.96 5.04
N ALA A 188 -25.01 17.03 5.36
CA ALA A 188 -25.31 17.79 6.56
C ALA A 188 -26.74 18.29 6.37
N GLN A 189 -27.68 17.74 7.14
CA GLN A 189 -28.98 18.37 7.29
C GLN A 189 -28.71 19.72 7.94
N THR A 190 -28.66 20.76 7.13
CA THR A 190 -28.78 22.15 7.57
C THR A 190 -30.20 22.29 8.10
N THR A 191 -30.36 22.08 9.40
CA THR A 191 -31.48 22.60 10.20
C THR A 191 -31.20 24.04 10.57
#